data_AF-A0A2P8DE72-F1
#
_entry.id   AF-A0A2P8DE72-F1
#
_cell.length_a   1.000
_cell.length_b   1.000
_cell.length_c   1.000
_cell.angle_alpha   90.00
_cell.angle_beta   90.00
_cell.angle_gamma   90.00
#
_symmetry.space_group_name_H-M   'P 1'
#
loop_
_entity.id
_entity.type
_entity.pdbx_description
1 polymer ?
#
loop_
_entity_poly.entity_id
_entity_poly.type
_entity_poly.pdbx_seq_one_letter_code
_entity_poly.pdbx_strand_id
1 'polypeptide(L)'
;MGFYLRRSVKAGPFRFNLSKSGLGVSSGFPGFRVGTGPRGNYVTIGRNGVYYRATSPGSTARISPPPTMPSLADEPSEIVMEDVTGVSSMALMPTGGGDVVEQLNVAATRISLGWPATIAAFVIGLLIMPFGLILWALAAPLCWWLFLRDQARRTVVLFYDVSDAPAAWFDHLVTNWNWLIQSQMTWRILQSGKVQTTYQHKTNAGAYNLVNRVLASAGTTGPRHLSTNVAVPSIAAGKTSLYFLPDRILVRDDKHYSDISYENLVARGSKNQFIETTGPPPHDSVQVGQTWKYVNVKGGPDRRYSNNPVLPVMLYGTIEITSPQGLTWLIQTSRAESAEAISRALVR
;
A
#
# COMPACT_ATOMS: atom_id res chain seq x y z
N MET A 1 -5.50 -16.83 -11.20
CA MET A 1 -4.43 -15.92 -11.65
C MET A 1 -3.82 -15.37 -10.39
N GLY A 2 -2.58 -15.71 -10.08
CA GLY A 2 -2.01 -15.39 -8.76
C GLY A 2 -1.85 -13.89 -8.52
N PHE A 3 -1.77 -13.49 -7.25
CA PHE A 3 -1.42 -12.15 -6.78
C PHE A 3 -0.10 -11.55 -7.33
N TYR A 4 0.72 -12.32 -8.05
CA TYR A 4 1.90 -11.82 -8.74
C TYR A 4 1.51 -10.99 -9.96
N LEU A 5 1.82 -9.69 -9.93
CA LEU A 5 1.52 -8.76 -11.02
C LEU A 5 2.53 -8.85 -12.17
N ARG A 6 3.81 -9.11 -11.86
CA ARG A 6 4.91 -9.02 -12.82
C ARG A 6 6.17 -9.71 -12.32
N ARG A 7 6.95 -10.29 -13.23
CA ARG A 7 8.27 -10.87 -12.94
C ARG A 7 9.38 -9.81 -12.76
N SER A 8 9.16 -8.60 -13.28
CA SER A 8 10.11 -7.49 -13.23
C SER A 8 9.50 -6.23 -12.62
N VAL A 9 10.23 -5.55 -11.75
CA VAL A 9 9.78 -4.33 -11.07
C VAL A 9 10.68 -3.16 -11.47
N LYS A 10 10.07 -2.01 -11.76
CA LYS A 10 10.81 -0.77 -12.07
C LYS A 10 10.86 0.14 -10.84
N ALA A 11 12.01 0.76 -10.59
CA ALA A 11 12.16 1.83 -9.61
C ALA A 11 13.05 2.93 -10.18
N GLY A 12 12.43 4.01 -10.66
CA GLY A 12 13.11 5.04 -11.43
C GLY A 12 13.80 4.46 -12.68
N PRO A 13 15.09 4.76 -12.93
CA PRO A 13 15.82 4.26 -14.11
C PRO A 13 16.21 2.77 -14.03
N PHE A 14 15.95 2.10 -12.91
CA PHE A 14 16.35 0.72 -12.66
C PHE A 14 15.22 -0.26 -12.93
N ARG A 15 15.57 -1.38 -13.56
CA ARG A 15 14.72 -2.57 -13.66
C ARG A 15 15.34 -3.68 -12.84
N PHE A 16 14.54 -4.24 -11.97
CA PHE A 16 14.88 -5.38 -11.14
C PHE A 16 14.15 -6.61 -11.69
N ASN A 17 14.87 -7.70 -11.89
CA ASN A 17 14.32 -8.97 -12.35
C ASN A 17 14.49 -10.04 -11.28
N LEU A 18 13.46 -10.87 -11.11
CA LEU A 18 13.53 -12.07 -10.28
C LEU A 18 14.18 -13.21 -11.09
N SER A 19 15.24 -13.80 -10.55
CA SER A 19 15.87 -15.02 -11.10
C SER A 19 15.86 -16.13 -10.05
N LYS A 20 16.03 -17.40 -10.46
CA LYS A 20 16.11 -18.54 -9.54
C LYS A 20 17.27 -18.43 -8.53
N SER A 21 18.30 -17.64 -8.84
CA SER A 21 19.50 -17.41 -8.02
C SER A 21 19.47 -16.10 -7.21
N GLY A 22 18.49 -15.22 -7.41
CA GLY A 22 18.36 -13.96 -6.67
C GLY A 22 17.81 -12.77 -7.47
N LEU A 23 18.10 -11.55 -6.99
CA LEU A 23 17.70 -10.28 -7.59
C LEU A 23 18.75 -9.75 -8.57
N GLY A 24 18.40 -9.66 -9.86
CA GLY A 24 19.21 -8.98 -10.86
C GLY A 24 18.81 -7.51 -11.02
N VAL A 25 19.79 -6.60 -11.09
CA VAL A 25 19.54 -5.16 -11.34
C VAL A 25 20.12 -4.75 -12.68
N SER A 26 19.30 -4.14 -13.52
CA SER A 26 19.73 -3.52 -14.77
C SER A 26 19.35 -2.05 -14.77
N SER A 27 20.23 -1.17 -15.26
CA SER A 27 19.95 0.24 -15.49
C SER A 27 19.97 0.51 -17.00
N GLY A 28 18.94 1.17 -17.54
CA GLY A 28 18.81 1.41 -18.98
C GLY A 28 19.76 2.46 -19.57
N PHE A 29 20.79 2.90 -18.84
CA PHE A 29 21.72 3.95 -19.26
C PHE A 29 23.17 3.58 -18.93
N PRO A 30 24.14 3.81 -19.85
CA PRO A 30 25.56 3.61 -19.58
C PRO A 30 26.04 4.57 -18.47
N GLY A 31 26.79 4.06 -17.47
CA GLY A 31 27.49 4.89 -16.48
C GLY A 31 26.89 4.97 -15.07
N PHE A 32 25.75 4.32 -14.79
CA PHE A 32 25.26 4.18 -13.41
C PHE A 32 25.98 3.00 -12.72
N ARG A 33 26.81 3.29 -11.71
CA ARG A 33 27.53 2.24 -10.96
C ARG A 33 26.54 1.39 -10.15
N VAL A 34 26.69 0.06 -10.21
CA VAL A 34 26.00 -0.89 -9.35
C VAL A 34 26.30 -0.51 -7.89
N GLY A 35 25.33 0.09 -7.19
CA GLY A 35 25.47 0.51 -5.80
C GLY A 35 24.99 1.94 -5.47
N THR A 36 24.68 2.77 -6.46
CA THR A 36 24.12 4.13 -6.25
C THR A 36 22.60 4.21 -6.45
N GLY A 37 21.94 3.08 -6.69
CA GLY A 37 20.49 2.93 -6.84
C GLY A 37 19.75 2.48 -5.57
N PRO A 38 18.41 2.41 -5.59
CA PRO A 38 17.64 1.92 -4.46
C PRO A 38 18.01 0.48 -4.12
N ARG A 39 18.15 0.16 -2.83
CA ARG A 39 18.40 -1.20 -2.36
C ARG A 39 17.20 -2.07 -2.75
N GLY A 40 17.47 -3.21 -3.38
CA GLY A 40 16.47 -4.24 -3.63
C GLY A 40 16.32 -5.07 -2.37
N ASN A 41 15.16 -4.99 -1.73
CA ASN A 41 14.80 -5.86 -0.62
C ASN A 41 14.09 -7.10 -1.20
N TYR A 42 14.44 -8.27 -0.66
CA TYR A 42 13.92 -9.58 -1.04
C TYR A 42 13.35 -10.26 0.19
N VAL A 43 12.13 -10.74 0.09
CA VAL A 43 11.42 -11.42 1.17
C VAL A 43 10.99 -12.79 0.67
N THR A 44 11.54 -13.84 1.28
CA THR A 44 11.08 -15.21 1.05
C THR A 44 10.11 -15.58 2.16
N ILE A 45 8.94 -16.08 1.77
CA ILE A 45 7.91 -16.56 2.68
C ILE A 45 7.58 -17.99 2.28
N GLY A 46 7.70 -18.91 3.22
CA GLY A 46 7.32 -20.30 3.01
C GLY A 46 7.00 -20.99 4.32
N ARG A 47 6.92 -22.32 4.26
CA ARG A 47 6.61 -23.16 5.43
C ARG A 47 7.55 -22.94 6.63
N ASN A 48 8.80 -22.52 6.38
CA ASN A 48 9.83 -22.35 7.39
C ASN A 48 9.93 -20.91 7.95
N GLY A 49 9.00 -20.02 7.59
CA GLY A 49 8.94 -18.65 8.11
C GLY A 49 9.22 -17.57 7.06
N VAL A 50 9.51 -16.36 7.53
CA VAL A 50 9.77 -15.17 6.71
C VAL A 50 11.25 -14.79 6.83
N TYR A 51 11.94 -14.67 5.69
CA TYR A 51 13.36 -14.31 5.63
C TYR A 51 13.54 -13.04 4.80
N TYR A 52 14.17 -12.02 5.37
CA TYR A 52 14.50 -10.78 4.68
C TYR A 52 15.96 -10.78 4.24
N ARG A 53 16.19 -10.29 3.03
CA ARG A 53 17.48 -10.19 2.39
C ARG A 53 17.55 -8.84 1.66
N ALA A 54 18.64 -8.09 1.82
CA ALA A 54 18.84 -6.84 1.10
C ALA A 54 20.10 -6.89 0.23
N THR A 55 20.03 -6.30 -0.96
CA THR A 55 21.21 -6.15 -1.83
C THR A 55 22.20 -5.17 -1.22
N SER A 56 23.46 -5.59 -1.00
CA SER A 56 24.52 -4.69 -0.55
C SER A 56 25.22 -3.99 -1.73
N PRO A 57 25.41 -2.66 -1.69
CA PRO A 57 26.24 -1.95 -2.66
C PRO A 57 27.71 -2.26 -2.39
N GLY A 58 28.30 -3.14 -3.21
CA GLY A 58 29.73 -3.42 -3.16
C GLY A 58 30.08 -4.60 -2.25
N SER A 59 29.99 -5.79 -2.82
CA SER A 59 30.98 -6.82 -2.53
C SER A 59 31.10 -7.68 -3.77
N THR A 60 32.11 -7.39 -4.61
CA THR A 60 32.84 -8.46 -5.28
C THR A 60 33.51 -9.29 -4.19
N ALA A 61 32.72 -10.08 -3.47
CA ALA A 61 33.26 -11.16 -2.70
C ALA A 61 33.80 -12.12 -3.76
N ARG A 62 35.13 -12.11 -3.96
CA ARG A 62 35.81 -13.29 -4.49
C ARG A 62 35.32 -14.44 -3.64
N ILE A 63 34.51 -15.31 -4.23
CA ILE A 63 34.16 -16.60 -3.67
C ILE A 63 35.50 -17.30 -3.49
N SER A 64 36.05 -17.24 -2.28
CA SER A 64 37.11 -18.17 -1.91
C SER A 64 36.38 -19.50 -1.69
N PRO A 65 36.72 -20.57 -2.43
CA PRO A 65 36.09 -21.85 -2.19
C PRO A 65 36.29 -22.24 -0.70
N PRO A 66 35.30 -22.91 -0.08
CA PRO A 66 35.44 -23.38 1.30
C PRO A 66 36.65 -24.31 1.39
N PRO A 67 37.34 -24.39 2.54
CA PRO A 67 38.43 -25.35 2.71
C PRO A 67 37.87 -26.77 2.58
N THR A 68 38.21 -27.42 1.47
CA THR A 68 37.85 -28.82 1.18
C THR A 68 38.50 -29.73 2.21
N MET A 69 37.67 -30.41 3.02
CA MET A 69 38.12 -31.66 3.68
C MET A 69 38.17 -32.76 2.61
N PRO A 70 39.23 -33.61 2.59
CA PRO A 70 39.37 -34.62 1.56
C PRO A 70 38.37 -35.77 1.79
N SER A 71 37.40 -35.90 0.88
CA SER A 71 36.54 -37.07 0.76
C SER A 71 36.82 -37.73 -0.60
N LEU A 72 37.36 -38.94 -0.55
CA LEU A 72 37.57 -39.84 -1.69
C LEU A 72 36.23 -40.42 -2.16
N ALA A 73 35.84 -40.18 -3.42
CA ALA A 73 35.14 -41.13 -4.30
C ALA A 73 34.75 -40.48 -5.64
N ASP A 74 34.89 -41.26 -6.71
CA ASP A 74 34.85 -40.95 -8.15
C ASP A 74 33.46 -40.68 -8.79
N GLU A 75 33.49 -39.75 -9.77
CA GLU A 75 32.71 -39.60 -11.03
C GLU A 75 31.17 -39.28 -11.01
N PRO A 76 30.58 -38.65 -12.06
CA PRO A 76 31.13 -37.90 -13.20
C PRO A 76 30.54 -36.48 -13.39
N SER A 77 31.32 -35.56 -13.98
CA SER A 77 30.87 -34.43 -14.84
C SER A 77 29.55 -33.71 -14.46
N GLU A 78 29.49 -33.04 -13.31
CA GLU A 78 28.58 -31.91 -13.16
C GLU A 78 29.30 -30.67 -13.69
N ILE A 79 28.98 -30.28 -14.92
CA ILE A 79 29.40 -28.99 -15.46
C ILE A 79 28.81 -27.94 -14.52
N VAL A 80 29.66 -27.37 -13.66
CA VAL A 80 29.32 -26.18 -12.87
C VAL A 80 29.11 -25.06 -13.89
N MET A 81 27.87 -24.87 -14.29
CA MET A 81 27.46 -23.82 -15.20
C MET A 81 27.72 -22.48 -14.51
N GLU A 82 28.82 -21.83 -14.89
CA GLU A 82 29.09 -20.45 -14.53
C GLU A 82 28.10 -19.56 -15.30
N ASP A 83 27.35 -18.73 -14.57
CA ASP A 83 26.38 -17.81 -15.16
C ASP A 83 27.14 -16.73 -15.96
N VAL A 84 27.27 -16.97 -17.26
CA VAL A 84 27.89 -16.03 -18.23
C VAL A 84 26.95 -14.90 -18.63
N THR A 85 25.75 -14.80 -18.05
CA THR A 85 24.95 -13.58 -18.19
C THR A 85 25.57 -12.51 -17.30
N GLY A 86 26.13 -11.46 -17.92
CA GLY A 86 26.87 -10.38 -17.24
C GLY A 86 26.02 -9.48 -16.32
N VAL A 87 25.17 -10.05 -15.48
CA VAL A 87 24.39 -9.37 -14.45
C VAL A 87 24.96 -9.79 -13.10
N SER A 88 25.70 -8.87 -12.49
CA SER A 88 26.26 -9.04 -11.15
C SER A 88 25.18 -9.41 -10.13
N SER A 89 25.18 -10.67 -9.69
CA SER A 89 24.36 -11.13 -8.57
C SER A 89 24.86 -10.42 -7.30
N MET A 90 24.10 -9.45 -6.79
CA MET A 90 24.47 -8.76 -5.56
C MET A 90 24.37 -9.72 -4.38
N ALA A 91 25.43 -9.78 -3.56
CA ALA A 91 25.39 -10.52 -2.30
C ALA A 91 24.27 -9.97 -1.40
N LEU A 92 23.37 -10.86 -1.00
CA LEU A 92 22.21 -10.57 -0.16
C LEU A 92 22.59 -10.74 1.32
N MET A 93 22.42 -9.71 2.13
CA MET A 93 22.61 -9.80 3.58
C MET A 93 21.28 -9.97 4.30
N PRO A 94 21.20 -10.76 5.39
CA PRO A 94 19.99 -10.87 6.20
C PRO A 94 19.67 -9.51 6.84
N THR A 95 18.45 -9.03 6.65
CA THR A 95 17.93 -7.81 7.28
C THR A 95 16.69 -8.12 8.11
N GLY A 96 16.16 -7.13 8.84
CA GLY A 96 14.90 -7.24 9.57
C GLY A 96 13.79 -6.42 8.92
N GLY A 97 12.53 -6.73 9.23
CA GLY A 97 11.37 -6.00 8.70
C GLY A 97 11.37 -4.49 8.94
N GLY A 98 11.90 -4.05 10.10
CA GLY A 98 11.98 -2.63 10.46
C GLY A 98 12.83 -1.79 9.52
N ASP A 99 13.84 -2.37 8.86
CA ASP A 99 14.69 -1.69 7.89
C ASP A 99 13.87 -1.20 6.68
N VAL A 100 12.88 -1.98 6.23
CA VAL A 100 11.99 -1.58 5.12
C VAL A 100 11.14 -0.36 5.49
N VAL A 101 10.65 -0.30 6.72
CA VAL A 101 9.83 0.81 7.22
C VAL A 101 10.68 2.07 7.36
N GLU A 102 11.88 1.95 7.90
CA GLU A 102 12.83 3.06 7.98
C GLU A 102 13.17 3.60 6.59
N GLN A 103 13.45 2.72 5.62
CA GLN A 103 13.69 3.11 4.23
C GLN A 103 12.49 3.85 3.61
N LEU A 104 11.25 3.41 3.89
CA LEU A 104 10.05 4.10 3.43
C LEU A 104 9.89 5.48 4.06
N ASN A 105 10.18 5.62 5.36
CA ASN A 105 10.16 6.92 6.06
C ASN A 105 11.20 7.89 5.49
N VAL A 106 12.42 7.41 5.25
CA VAL A 106 13.48 8.18 4.60
C VAL A 106 13.10 8.56 3.17
N ALA A 107 12.45 7.67 2.41
CA ALA A 107 11.98 7.96 1.06
C ALA A 107 10.85 9.01 1.04
N ALA A 108 9.93 8.95 2.01
CA ALA A 108 8.75 9.80 2.09
C ALA A 108 9.05 11.24 2.55
N THR A 109 10.12 11.43 3.33
CA THR A 109 10.54 12.75 3.85
C THR A 109 11.41 13.54 2.87
N ARG A 110 12.04 12.87 1.90
CA ARG A 110 12.91 13.53 0.91
C ARG A 110 12.13 14.53 0.06
N ILE A 111 12.69 15.73 -0.12
CA ILE A 111 12.16 16.77 -1.01
C ILE A 111 12.62 16.47 -2.44
N SER A 112 11.72 16.59 -3.43
CA SER A 112 12.13 16.56 -4.84
C SER A 112 12.80 17.86 -5.22
N LEU A 113 14.08 17.80 -5.55
CA LEU A 113 14.83 18.93 -6.08
C LEU A 113 14.66 19.12 -7.59
N GLY A 114 14.17 18.10 -8.31
CA GLY A 114 13.96 18.17 -9.76
C GLY A 114 13.07 19.34 -10.18
N TRP A 115 11.85 19.42 -9.64
CA TRP A 115 10.90 20.51 -9.94
C TRP A 115 11.42 21.92 -9.60
N PRO A 116 11.88 22.22 -8.37
CA PRO A 116 12.38 23.56 -8.06
C PRO A 116 13.60 23.94 -8.91
N ALA A 117 14.51 23.00 -9.21
CA ALA A 117 15.63 23.26 -10.10
C ALA A 117 15.18 23.59 -11.53
N THR A 118 14.17 22.87 -12.06
CA THR A 118 13.62 23.15 -13.40
C THR A 118 12.93 24.51 -13.48
N ILE A 119 12.16 24.87 -12.46
CA ILE A 119 11.48 26.17 -12.38
C ILE A 119 12.51 27.29 -12.30
N ALA A 120 13.54 27.15 -11.45
CA ALA A 120 14.62 28.12 -11.35
C ALA A 120 15.37 28.28 -12.68
N ALA A 121 15.76 27.18 -13.33
CA ALA A 121 16.45 27.22 -14.62
C ALA A 121 15.58 27.87 -15.72
N PHE A 122 14.27 27.61 -15.71
CA PHE A 122 13.33 28.21 -16.64
C PHE A 122 13.23 29.73 -16.44
N VAL A 123 13.02 30.19 -15.20
CA VAL A 123 12.90 31.61 -14.85
C VAL A 123 14.19 32.38 -15.15
N ILE A 124 15.36 31.83 -14.78
CA ILE A 124 16.66 32.47 -15.04
C ILE A 124 16.92 32.57 -16.55
N GLY A 125 16.60 31.53 -17.32
CA GLY A 125 16.77 31.59 -18.77
C GLY A 125 15.84 32.60 -19.43
N LEU A 126 14.60 32.73 -18.94
CA LEU A 126 13.68 33.76 -19.44
C LEU A 126 14.20 35.19 -19.18
N LEU A 127 14.89 35.40 -18.06
CA LEU A 127 15.39 36.72 -17.64
C LEU A 127 16.66 37.17 -18.41
N ILE A 128 17.42 36.22 -18.98
CA ILE A 128 18.71 36.48 -19.64
C ILE A 128 18.60 36.30 -21.18
N MET A 129 17.43 36.53 -21.76
CA MET A 129 17.24 36.44 -23.21
C MET A 129 18.12 37.45 -23.98
N PRO A 130 18.71 37.06 -25.14
CA PRO A 130 18.55 35.79 -25.85
C PRO A 130 19.47 34.64 -25.37
N PHE A 131 20.47 34.92 -24.53
CA PHE A 131 21.41 33.92 -24.02
C PHE A 131 20.75 32.83 -23.16
N GLY A 132 19.53 33.08 -22.67
CA GLY A 132 18.67 32.11 -21.99
C GLY A 132 18.47 30.78 -22.72
N LEU A 133 18.44 30.79 -24.05
CA LEU A 133 18.31 29.55 -24.84
C LEU A 133 19.50 28.60 -24.63
N ILE A 134 20.72 29.16 -24.50
CA ILE A 134 21.94 28.39 -24.22
C ILE A 134 21.87 27.80 -22.80
N LEU A 135 21.39 28.59 -21.83
CA LEU A 135 21.19 28.11 -20.46
C LEU A 135 20.20 26.95 -20.41
N TRP A 136 19.06 27.02 -21.12
CA TRP A 136 18.08 25.93 -21.16
C TRP A 136 18.67 24.67 -21.80
N ALA A 137 19.44 24.80 -22.88
CA ALA A 137 20.11 23.66 -23.52
C ALA A 137 21.10 22.96 -22.56
N LEU A 138 21.85 23.73 -21.76
CA LEU A 138 22.80 23.18 -20.78
C LEU A 138 22.12 22.67 -19.49
N ALA A 139 21.04 23.31 -19.06
CA ALA A 139 20.32 22.95 -17.83
C ALA A 139 19.43 21.72 -18.01
N ALA A 140 18.94 21.45 -19.22
CA ALA A 140 18.09 20.29 -19.53
C ALA A 140 18.68 18.94 -19.07
N PRO A 141 19.94 18.56 -19.41
CA PRO A 141 20.52 17.30 -18.95
C PRO A 141 20.71 17.26 -17.43
N LEU A 142 21.06 18.37 -16.78
CA LEU A 142 21.20 18.46 -15.33
C LEU A 142 19.84 18.27 -14.63
N CYS A 143 18.80 18.94 -15.12
CA CYS A 143 17.43 18.81 -14.61
C CYS A 143 16.90 17.39 -14.79
N TRP A 144 17.13 16.79 -15.96
CA TRP A 144 16.79 15.40 -16.24
C TRP A 144 17.50 14.45 -15.27
N TRP A 145 18.81 14.64 -15.05
CA TRP A 145 19.57 13.86 -14.08
C TRP A 145 19.05 14.01 -12.64
N LEU A 146 18.66 15.22 -12.23
CA LEU A 146 18.04 15.46 -10.92
C LEU A 146 16.72 14.72 -10.76
N PHE A 147 15.86 14.68 -11.79
CA PHE A 147 14.63 13.88 -11.77
C PHE A 147 14.92 12.39 -11.62
N LEU A 148 15.87 11.84 -12.38
CA LEU A 148 16.26 10.43 -12.27
C LEU A 148 16.82 10.10 -10.88
N ARG A 149 17.66 10.98 -10.32
CA ARG A 149 18.21 10.86 -8.98
C ARG A 149 17.11 10.90 -7.91
N ASP A 150 16.15 11.81 -8.02
CA ASP A 150 15.03 11.92 -7.10
C ASP A 150 14.15 10.67 -7.13
N GLN A 151 13.83 10.16 -8.33
CA GLN A 151 13.05 8.92 -8.49
C GLN A 151 13.79 7.72 -7.88
N ALA A 152 15.10 7.59 -8.12
CA ALA A 152 15.92 6.53 -7.56
C ALA A 152 15.97 6.57 -6.02
N ARG A 153 16.00 7.77 -5.43
CA ARG A 153 16.12 7.96 -3.98
C ARG A 153 14.80 7.90 -3.21
N ARG A 154 13.66 8.00 -3.91
CA ARG A 154 12.31 7.99 -3.33
C ARG A 154 11.55 6.68 -3.54
N THR A 155 12.17 5.69 -4.18
CA THR A 155 11.53 4.41 -4.46
C THR A 155 12.27 3.29 -3.72
N VAL A 156 11.58 2.61 -2.81
CA VAL A 156 12.02 1.39 -2.14
C VAL A 156 11.51 0.19 -2.95
N VAL A 157 12.38 -0.76 -3.23
CA VAL A 157 12.04 -1.94 -4.02
C VAL A 157 11.90 -3.14 -3.09
N LEU A 158 10.78 -3.83 -3.17
CA LEU A 158 10.49 -5.00 -2.33
C LEU A 158 9.95 -6.14 -3.19
N PHE A 159 10.72 -7.21 -3.28
CA PHE A 159 10.34 -8.43 -3.97
C PHE A 159 9.89 -9.49 -2.99
N TYR A 160 8.76 -10.10 -3.31
CA TYR A 160 8.24 -11.24 -2.58
C TYR A 160 8.40 -12.51 -3.40
N ASP A 161 8.87 -13.54 -2.71
CA ASP A 161 8.84 -14.91 -3.16
C ASP A 161 8.07 -15.71 -2.09
N VAL A 162 6.76 -15.83 -2.30
CA VAL A 162 5.81 -16.47 -1.40
C VAL A 162 5.43 -17.83 -1.97
N SER A 163 5.60 -18.86 -1.16
CA SER A 163 5.34 -20.27 -1.48
C SER A 163 4.29 -20.87 -0.55
N ASP A 164 3.75 -22.03 -0.94
CA ASP A 164 2.88 -22.89 -0.12
C ASP A 164 1.61 -22.21 0.44
N ALA A 165 1.27 -22.49 1.70
CA ALA A 165 0.06 -22.01 2.39
C ALA A 165 -0.02 -20.47 2.49
N PRO A 166 1.08 -19.74 2.82
CA PRO A 166 1.06 -18.27 2.78
C PRO A 166 0.68 -17.69 1.41
N ALA A 167 1.08 -18.34 0.32
CA ALA A 167 0.72 -17.91 -1.03
C ALA A 167 -0.79 -18.08 -1.30
N ALA A 168 -1.36 -19.23 -0.92
CA ALA A 168 -2.79 -19.48 -1.06
C ALA A 168 -3.65 -18.53 -0.21
N TRP A 169 -3.24 -18.28 1.04
CA TRP A 169 -3.91 -17.32 1.91
C TRP A 169 -3.87 -15.89 1.33
N PHE A 170 -2.70 -15.44 0.87
CA PHE A 170 -2.58 -14.09 0.32
C PHE A 170 -3.33 -13.94 -1.01
N ASP A 171 -3.36 -14.98 -1.85
CA ASP A 171 -4.19 -15.00 -3.06
C ASP A 171 -5.68 -14.90 -2.74
N HIS A 172 -6.13 -15.60 -1.69
CA HIS A 172 -7.50 -15.50 -1.18
C HIS A 172 -7.80 -14.08 -0.67
N LEU A 173 -6.88 -13.45 0.06
CA LEU A 173 -7.03 -12.06 0.51
C LEU A 173 -7.16 -11.09 -0.67
N VAL A 174 -6.25 -11.16 -1.65
CA VAL A 174 -6.26 -10.31 -2.84
C VAL A 174 -7.54 -10.50 -3.65
N THR A 175 -7.98 -11.75 -3.81
CA THR A 175 -9.21 -12.08 -4.55
C THR A 175 -10.44 -11.51 -3.86
N ASN A 176 -10.55 -11.68 -2.54
CA ASN A 176 -11.67 -11.14 -1.76
C ASN A 176 -11.62 -9.61 -1.64
N TRP A 177 -10.46 -8.98 -1.78
CA TRP A 177 -10.35 -7.52 -1.78
C TRP A 177 -11.19 -6.84 -2.88
N ASN A 178 -11.47 -7.57 -3.96
CA ASN A 178 -12.36 -7.08 -5.02
C ASN A 178 -13.76 -6.71 -4.50
N TRP A 179 -14.24 -7.32 -3.41
CA TRP A 179 -15.49 -6.91 -2.77
C TRP A 179 -15.48 -5.45 -2.32
N LEU A 180 -14.35 -4.95 -1.83
CA LEU A 180 -14.19 -3.53 -1.47
C LEU A 180 -13.99 -2.65 -2.70
N ILE A 181 -13.19 -3.09 -3.68
CA ILE A 181 -12.93 -2.30 -4.89
C ILE A 181 -14.20 -2.10 -5.73
N GLN A 182 -15.06 -3.11 -5.79
CA GLN A 182 -16.32 -3.07 -6.53
C GLN A 182 -17.46 -2.37 -5.75
N SER A 183 -17.24 -2.02 -4.48
CA SER A 183 -18.24 -1.26 -3.72
C SER A 183 -18.27 0.18 -4.23
N GLN A 184 -19.46 0.70 -4.53
CA GLN A 184 -19.61 2.05 -5.09
C GLN A 184 -19.06 3.12 -4.14
N MET A 185 -19.28 2.93 -2.84
CA MET A 185 -18.80 3.84 -1.82
C MET A 185 -18.18 3.08 -0.66
N THR A 186 -16.99 3.52 -0.28
CA THR A 186 -16.32 3.09 0.95
C THR A 186 -16.00 4.33 1.78
N TRP A 187 -16.12 4.22 3.09
CA TRP A 187 -15.84 5.29 4.03
C TRP A 187 -14.98 4.78 5.17
N ARG A 188 -14.21 5.69 5.77
CA ARG A 188 -13.59 5.48 7.08
C ARG A 188 -14.37 6.26 8.13
N ILE A 189 -14.83 5.58 9.17
CA ILE A 189 -15.43 6.22 10.35
C ILE A 189 -14.27 6.72 11.22
N LEU A 190 -14.23 8.04 11.44
CA LEU A 190 -13.19 8.70 12.25
C LEU A 190 -13.63 8.89 13.70
N GLN A 191 -14.92 9.18 13.91
CA GLN A 191 -15.47 9.50 15.22
C GLN A 191 -16.88 8.92 15.32
N SER A 192 -17.25 8.49 16.52
CA SER A 192 -18.59 7.99 16.85
C SER A 192 -19.02 8.60 18.19
N GLY A 193 -20.28 9.02 18.30
CA GLY A 193 -20.83 9.65 19.49
C GLY A 193 -22.26 9.20 19.77
N LYS A 194 -22.51 8.68 20.98
CA LYS A 194 -23.85 8.27 21.40
C LYS A 194 -24.74 9.50 21.61
N VAL A 195 -25.97 9.40 21.10
CA VAL A 195 -27.02 10.38 21.36
C VAL A 195 -27.53 10.18 22.80
N GLN A 196 -27.52 11.25 23.59
CA GLN A 196 -27.85 11.16 25.03
C GLN A 196 -29.23 11.72 25.35
N THR A 197 -29.67 12.75 24.61
CA THR A 197 -30.91 13.47 24.93
C THR A 197 -32.03 13.13 23.95
N THR A 198 -33.27 13.20 24.44
CA THR A 198 -34.46 13.04 23.60
C THR A 198 -34.52 14.08 22.49
N TYR A 199 -34.06 15.32 22.75
CA TYR A 199 -33.99 16.35 21.72
C TYR A 199 -33.04 15.97 20.59
N GLN A 200 -31.82 15.53 20.90
CA GLN A 200 -30.86 15.06 19.90
C GLN A 200 -31.39 13.85 19.13
N HIS A 201 -32.08 12.92 19.78
CA HIS A 201 -32.70 11.78 19.10
C HIS A 201 -33.74 12.24 18.06
N LYS A 202 -34.60 13.21 18.44
CA LYS A 202 -35.61 13.78 17.55
C LYS A 202 -35.01 14.53 16.36
N THR A 203 -33.93 15.29 16.58
CA THR A 203 -33.31 16.12 15.53
C THR A 203 -32.34 15.38 14.62
N ASN A 204 -31.88 14.19 15.03
CA ASN A 204 -31.01 13.33 14.24
C ASN A 204 -31.76 12.10 13.70
N ALA A 205 -32.99 12.31 13.22
CA ALA A 205 -33.78 11.28 12.54
C ALA A 205 -34.04 9.97 13.33
N GLY A 206 -33.98 10.03 14.66
CA GLY A 206 -34.12 8.86 15.55
C GLY A 206 -32.84 8.03 15.68
N ALA A 207 -31.68 8.56 15.30
CA ALA A 207 -30.41 7.87 15.46
C ALA A 207 -29.99 7.77 16.94
N TYR A 208 -29.46 6.61 17.33
CA TYR A 208 -28.85 6.39 18.65
C TYR A 208 -27.35 6.73 18.68
N ASN A 209 -26.71 6.76 17.52
CA ASN A 209 -25.28 7.00 17.39
C ASN A 209 -25.01 7.85 16.15
N LEU A 210 -24.20 8.89 16.32
CA LEU A 210 -23.74 9.75 15.25
C LEU A 210 -22.33 9.35 14.87
N VAL A 211 -22.02 9.38 13.58
CA VAL A 211 -20.68 9.06 13.08
C VAL A 211 -20.19 10.16 12.17
N ASN A 212 -18.90 10.47 12.29
CA ASN A 212 -18.18 11.28 11.32
C ASN A 212 -17.36 10.36 10.44
N ARG A 213 -17.57 10.43 9.12
CA ARG A 213 -16.94 9.56 8.14
C ARG A 213 -16.34 10.36 7.00
N VAL A 214 -15.22 9.87 6.47
CA VAL A 214 -14.57 10.41 5.26
C VAL A 214 -14.58 9.38 4.16
N LEU A 215 -14.61 9.82 2.90
CA LEU A 215 -14.49 8.92 1.77
C LEU A 215 -13.16 8.15 1.83
N ALA A 216 -13.26 6.86 1.57
CA ALA A 216 -12.13 5.96 1.47
C ALA A 216 -12.13 5.29 0.09
N SER A 217 -10.94 4.98 -0.43
CA SER A 217 -10.78 4.27 -1.69
C SER A 217 -9.99 2.99 -1.46
N ALA A 218 -10.53 1.87 -1.95
CA ALA A 218 -9.85 0.60 -1.95
C ALA A 218 -9.15 0.37 -3.31
N GLY A 219 -8.02 -0.34 -3.29
CA GLY A 219 -7.29 -0.72 -4.49
C GLY A 219 -6.36 -1.90 -4.26
N THR A 220 -5.54 -2.22 -5.26
CA THR A 220 -4.51 -3.28 -5.20
C THR A 220 -3.10 -2.74 -5.43
N THR A 221 -2.93 -1.42 -5.32
CA THR A 221 -1.65 -0.73 -5.51
C THR A 221 -1.02 -0.38 -4.17
N GLY A 222 0.28 -0.64 -4.04
CA GLY A 222 1.08 -0.25 -2.87
C GLY A 222 1.30 1.26 -2.76
N PRO A 223 1.98 1.72 -1.70
CA PRO A 223 2.28 3.14 -1.52
C PRO A 223 3.21 3.63 -2.63
N ARG A 224 3.13 4.93 -2.95
CA ARG A 224 3.90 5.54 -4.06
C ARG A 224 5.42 5.33 -3.98
N HIS A 225 5.95 5.19 -2.77
CA HIS A 225 7.37 4.99 -2.52
C HIS A 225 7.77 3.51 -2.50
N LEU A 226 6.84 2.57 -2.68
CA LEU A 226 7.10 1.14 -2.69
C LEU A 226 6.84 0.57 -4.08
N SER A 227 7.84 -0.08 -4.65
CA SER A 227 7.71 -0.82 -5.89
C SER A 227 7.86 -2.31 -5.62
N THR A 228 6.82 -3.07 -5.93
CA THR A 228 6.79 -4.52 -5.67
C THR A 228 6.26 -5.32 -6.87
N ASN A 229 6.44 -6.64 -6.82
CA ASN A 229 6.01 -7.63 -7.80
C ASN A 229 4.63 -8.23 -7.50
N VAL A 230 4.13 -8.05 -6.28
CA VAL A 230 2.81 -8.55 -5.84
C VAL A 230 1.76 -7.45 -5.84
N ALA A 231 0.50 -7.83 -6.01
CA ALA A 231 -0.64 -6.96 -5.74
C ALA A 231 -0.68 -6.65 -4.24
N VAL A 232 -0.90 -5.39 -3.90
CA VAL A 232 -0.94 -4.92 -2.51
C VAL A 232 -2.33 -4.39 -2.25
N PRO A 233 -3.25 -5.20 -1.68
CA PRO A 233 -4.52 -4.70 -1.22
C PRO A 233 -4.32 -3.46 -0.37
N SER A 234 -5.05 -2.39 -0.69
CA SER A 234 -4.89 -1.11 -0.03
C SER A 234 -6.21 -0.43 0.19
N ILE A 235 -6.27 0.37 1.25
CA ILE A 235 -7.38 1.27 1.52
C ILE A 235 -6.83 2.62 2.01
N ALA A 236 -7.21 3.70 1.34
CA ALA A 236 -6.79 5.06 1.65
C ALA A 236 -7.98 5.92 2.08
N ALA A 237 -7.81 6.67 3.16
CA ALA A 237 -8.80 7.59 3.69
C ALA A 237 -8.10 8.89 4.11
N GLY A 238 -8.29 9.96 3.35
CA GLY A 238 -7.60 11.23 3.57
C GLY A 238 -6.07 11.08 3.51
N LYS A 239 -5.38 11.43 4.61
CA LYS A 239 -3.91 11.31 4.73
C LYS A 239 -3.43 9.95 5.22
N THR A 240 -4.35 9.09 5.62
CA THR A 240 -4.04 7.79 6.20
C THR A 240 -4.32 6.67 5.21
N SER A 241 -3.52 5.60 5.24
CA SER A 241 -3.76 4.43 4.39
C SER A 241 -3.23 3.15 5.02
N LEU A 242 -3.88 2.03 4.71
CA LEU A 242 -3.41 0.68 5.03
C LEU A 242 -2.99 -0.02 3.74
N TYR A 243 -1.88 -0.74 3.79
CA TYR A 243 -1.38 -1.58 2.71
C TYR A 243 -1.08 -2.97 3.27
N PHE A 244 -1.70 -3.99 2.69
CA PHE A 244 -1.61 -5.37 3.13
C PHE A 244 -0.56 -6.10 2.28
N LEU A 245 0.61 -6.38 2.87
CA LEU A 245 1.67 -7.16 2.23
C LEU A 245 1.57 -8.63 2.67
N PRO A 246 2.22 -9.59 2.00
CA PRO A 246 2.13 -11.00 2.39
C PRO A 246 2.58 -11.35 3.82
N ASP A 247 3.44 -10.53 4.43
CA ASP A 247 4.05 -10.74 5.74
C ASP A 247 3.59 -9.74 6.81
N ARG A 248 3.19 -8.53 6.41
CA ARG A 248 2.88 -7.40 7.31
C ARG A 248 1.83 -6.45 6.74
N ILE A 249 1.29 -5.59 7.60
CA ILE A 249 0.44 -4.47 7.19
C ILE A 249 1.23 -3.18 7.38
N LEU A 250 1.39 -2.39 6.32
CA LEU A 250 1.93 -1.05 6.43
C LEU A 250 0.79 -0.08 6.70
N VAL A 251 0.96 0.71 7.77
CA VAL A 251 0.11 1.83 8.09
C VAL A 251 0.85 3.10 7.70
N ARG A 252 0.23 3.93 6.88
CA ARG A 252 0.76 5.22 6.52
C ARG A 252 -0.09 6.31 7.14
N ASP A 253 0.56 7.24 7.83
CA ASP A 253 -0.01 8.50 8.26
C ASP A 253 0.78 9.66 7.65
N ASP A 254 0.21 10.29 6.62
CA ASP A 254 0.81 11.33 5.80
C ASP A 254 2.17 10.94 5.18
N LYS A 255 3.29 11.27 5.84
CA LYS A 255 4.66 10.94 5.41
C LYS A 255 5.34 9.90 6.29
N HIS A 256 4.66 9.42 7.31
CA HIS A 256 5.17 8.40 8.22
C HIS A 256 4.55 7.04 7.90
N TYR A 257 5.37 6.01 7.98
CA TYR A 257 5.02 4.61 7.80
C TYR A 257 5.37 3.87 9.10
N SER A 258 4.48 2.97 9.49
CA SER A 258 4.69 1.95 10.51
C SER A 258 4.22 0.60 9.97
N ASP A 259 4.65 -0.49 10.60
CA ASP A 259 4.21 -1.84 10.28
C ASP A 259 3.53 -2.52 11.46
N ILE A 260 2.63 -3.44 11.15
CA ILE A 260 1.90 -4.28 12.10
C ILE A 260 1.94 -5.72 11.58
N SER A 261 2.17 -6.67 12.49
CA SER A 261 2.10 -8.10 12.19
C SER A 261 0.65 -8.57 12.10
N TYR A 262 0.36 -9.47 11.17
CA TYR A 262 -0.96 -10.13 11.06
C TYR A 262 -1.35 -10.91 12.31
N GLU A 263 -0.39 -11.41 13.08
CA GLU A 263 -0.64 -12.17 14.32
C GLU A 263 -1.37 -11.33 15.38
N ASN A 264 -1.17 -10.01 15.34
CA ASN A 264 -1.76 -9.06 16.27
C ASN A 264 -2.98 -8.34 15.67
N LEU A 265 -3.50 -8.81 14.54
CA LEU A 265 -4.63 -8.19 13.85
C LEU A 265 -5.93 -8.89 14.20
N VAL A 266 -6.92 -8.11 14.60
CA VAL A 266 -8.30 -8.59 14.78
C VAL A 266 -9.17 -7.88 13.75
N ALA A 267 -9.86 -8.65 12.90
CA ALA A 267 -10.81 -8.13 11.93
C ALA A 267 -12.23 -8.63 12.25
N ARG A 268 -13.21 -7.72 12.31
CA ARG A 268 -14.62 -8.04 12.57
C ARG A 268 -15.50 -7.41 11.52
N GLY A 269 -16.32 -8.23 10.86
CA GLY A 269 -17.35 -7.78 9.93
C GLY A 269 -18.71 -7.75 10.61
N SER A 270 -19.47 -6.67 10.41
CA SER A 270 -20.85 -6.55 10.86
C SER A 270 -21.70 -5.81 9.82
N LYS A 271 -23.01 -6.01 9.87
CA LYS A 271 -23.99 -5.29 9.02
C LYS A 271 -24.77 -4.35 9.91
N ASN A 272 -24.79 -3.07 9.57
CA ASN A 272 -25.40 -2.03 10.39
C ASN A 272 -26.40 -1.22 9.54
N GLN A 273 -27.51 -0.85 10.17
CA GLN A 273 -28.45 0.10 9.57
C GLN A 273 -27.90 1.51 9.71
N PHE A 274 -27.96 2.27 8.61
CA PHE A 274 -27.45 3.63 8.55
C PHE A 274 -28.47 4.57 7.91
N ILE A 275 -28.75 5.68 8.57
CA ILE A 275 -29.67 6.70 8.07
C ILE A 275 -28.87 7.62 7.15
N GLU A 276 -29.15 7.58 5.84
CA GLU A 276 -28.43 8.43 4.88
C GLU A 276 -29.03 9.84 4.88
N THR A 277 -28.21 10.81 5.26
CA THR A 277 -28.60 12.23 5.31
C THR A 277 -28.01 13.02 4.13
N THR A 278 -27.01 12.45 3.45
CA THR A 278 -26.16 13.21 2.52
C THR A 278 -26.28 12.64 1.11
N GLY A 279 -27.07 13.31 0.27
CA GLY A 279 -27.21 12.98 -1.14
C GLY A 279 -27.96 11.65 -1.39
N PRO A 280 -28.01 11.22 -2.67
CA PRO A 280 -28.64 9.95 -3.02
C PRO A 280 -27.80 8.77 -2.50
N PRO A 281 -28.45 7.72 -1.94
CA PRO A 281 -27.74 6.55 -1.47
C PRO A 281 -27.13 5.77 -2.65
N PRO A 282 -26.07 4.97 -2.40
CA PRO A 282 -25.42 4.19 -3.44
C PRO A 282 -26.31 3.02 -3.89
N HIS A 283 -26.29 2.71 -5.19
CA HIS A 283 -27.21 1.77 -5.85
C HIS A 283 -26.91 0.29 -5.51
N ASP A 284 -25.70 0.00 -5.05
CA ASP A 284 -25.25 -1.32 -4.64
C ASP A 284 -25.60 -1.64 -3.17
N SER A 285 -26.26 -0.70 -2.49
CA SER A 285 -26.71 -0.87 -1.12
C SER A 285 -28.20 -1.18 -1.03
N VAL A 286 -28.58 -1.95 -0.01
CA VAL A 286 -29.98 -2.37 0.20
C VAL A 286 -30.66 -1.40 1.13
N GLN A 287 -31.76 -0.78 0.68
CA GLN A 287 -32.61 0.02 1.55
C GLN A 287 -33.49 -0.92 2.40
N VAL A 288 -33.40 -0.81 3.72
CA VAL A 288 -34.13 -1.67 4.68
C VAL A 288 -35.25 -0.93 5.40
N GLY A 289 -35.32 0.39 5.26
CA GLY A 289 -36.37 1.18 5.87
C GLY A 289 -36.32 2.65 5.47
N GLN A 290 -37.13 3.44 6.15
CA GLN A 290 -37.23 4.88 6.01
C GLN A 290 -37.48 5.50 7.39
N THR A 291 -36.94 6.69 7.61
CA THR A 291 -37.19 7.50 8.81
C THR A 291 -37.42 8.96 8.40
N TRP A 292 -37.94 9.79 9.29
CA TRP A 292 -38.09 11.22 9.04
C TRP A 292 -36.85 11.96 9.54
N LYS A 293 -36.44 13.04 8.86
CA LYS A 293 -35.33 13.89 9.33
C LYS A 293 -35.54 14.37 10.76
N TYR A 294 -36.78 14.77 11.08
CA TYR A 294 -37.22 15.14 12.41
C TYR A 294 -38.31 14.17 12.89
N VAL A 295 -38.01 13.40 13.93
CA VAL A 295 -38.95 12.41 14.49
C VAL A 295 -39.57 12.90 15.78
N ASN A 296 -40.80 12.46 16.06
CA ASN A 296 -41.41 12.61 17.38
C ASN A 296 -40.89 11.52 18.35
N VAL A 297 -41.34 11.52 19.61
CA VAL A 297 -40.89 10.53 20.62
C VAL A 297 -41.19 9.08 20.22
N LYS A 298 -42.24 8.86 19.41
CA LYS A 298 -42.68 7.55 18.92
C LYS A 298 -42.04 7.16 17.59
N GLY A 299 -41.10 7.94 17.04
CA GLY A 299 -40.42 7.67 15.77
C GLY A 299 -41.18 8.10 14.50
N GLY A 300 -42.41 8.62 14.63
CA GLY A 300 -43.18 9.16 13.51
C GLY A 300 -42.75 10.59 13.12
N PRO A 301 -43.33 11.18 12.06
CA PRO A 301 -42.97 12.53 11.63
C PRO A 301 -43.30 13.57 12.71
N ASP A 302 -42.35 14.45 13.03
CA ASP A 302 -42.64 15.64 13.81
C ASP A 302 -43.28 16.71 12.90
N ARG A 303 -44.58 16.96 13.13
CA ARG A 303 -45.42 17.88 12.34
C ARG A 303 -45.12 19.35 12.59
N ARG A 304 -44.27 19.69 13.58
CA ARG A 304 -43.87 21.09 13.84
C ARG A 304 -42.92 21.63 12.76
N TYR A 305 -42.25 20.75 12.03
CA TYR A 305 -41.34 21.11 10.95
C TYR A 305 -42.07 21.07 9.61
N SER A 306 -42.18 22.22 8.94
CA SER A 306 -42.78 22.32 7.60
C SER A 306 -41.98 21.60 6.53
N ASN A 307 -40.65 21.56 6.67
CA ASN A 307 -39.74 20.85 5.78
C ASN A 307 -39.09 19.66 6.51
N ASN A 308 -39.76 18.52 6.48
CA ASN A 308 -39.31 17.28 7.11
C ASN A 308 -39.24 16.16 6.05
N PRO A 309 -38.13 16.00 5.33
CA PRO A 309 -38.01 14.97 4.32
C PRO A 309 -37.88 13.57 4.94
N VAL A 310 -38.34 12.56 4.19
CA VAL A 310 -38.07 11.15 4.50
C VAL A 310 -36.63 10.83 4.09
N LEU A 311 -35.89 10.22 5.01
CA LEU A 311 -34.52 9.75 4.83
C LEU A 311 -34.53 8.21 4.69
N PRO A 312 -33.77 7.65 3.74
CA PRO A 312 -33.66 6.21 3.60
C PRO A 312 -32.75 5.62 4.68
N VAL A 313 -33.13 4.45 5.19
CA VAL A 313 -32.30 3.63 6.08
C VAL A 313 -31.67 2.54 5.24
N MET A 314 -30.36 2.61 5.05
CA MET A 314 -29.57 1.71 4.23
C MET A 314 -28.89 0.65 5.09
N LEU A 315 -28.71 -0.55 4.55
CA LEU A 315 -27.90 -1.59 5.15
C LEU A 315 -26.47 -1.50 4.63
N TYR A 316 -25.55 -1.10 5.50
CA TYR A 316 -24.13 -0.99 5.18
C TYR A 316 -23.31 -2.04 5.92
N GLY A 317 -22.18 -2.41 5.33
CA GLY A 317 -21.18 -3.26 5.98
C GLY A 317 -20.25 -2.41 6.82
N THR A 318 -19.83 -2.91 7.97
CA THR A 318 -18.80 -2.28 8.81
C THR A 318 -17.70 -3.31 9.08
N ILE A 319 -16.47 -2.97 8.72
CA ILE A 319 -15.27 -3.75 8.97
C ILE A 319 -14.47 -3.00 10.04
N GLU A 320 -14.30 -3.61 11.19
CA GLU A 320 -13.45 -3.14 12.25
C GLU A 320 -12.13 -3.91 12.20
N ILE A 321 -11.02 -3.17 12.06
CA ILE A 321 -9.66 -3.71 12.07
C ILE A 321 -8.95 -3.10 13.29
N THR A 322 -8.58 -3.93 14.25
CA THR A 322 -7.91 -3.50 15.47
C THR A 322 -6.61 -4.26 15.70
N SER A 323 -5.70 -3.63 16.44
CA SER A 323 -4.49 -4.27 16.95
C SER A 323 -4.17 -3.79 18.37
N PRO A 324 -3.66 -4.67 19.27
CA PRO A 324 -3.17 -4.27 20.59
C PRO A 324 -2.09 -3.17 20.54
N GLN A 325 -1.41 -3.03 19.41
CA GLN A 325 -0.37 -2.02 19.17
C GLN A 325 -0.94 -0.61 18.90
N GLY A 326 -2.26 -0.41 19.03
CA GLY A 326 -2.92 0.89 18.92
C GLY A 326 -3.53 1.20 17.56
N LEU A 327 -3.61 0.22 16.64
CA LEU A 327 -4.35 0.38 15.40
C LEU A 327 -5.85 0.21 15.64
N THR A 328 -6.64 1.19 15.23
CA THR A 328 -8.11 1.06 15.14
C THR A 328 -8.59 1.70 13.84
N TRP A 329 -9.16 0.90 12.96
CA TRP A 329 -9.73 1.32 11.69
C TRP A 329 -11.15 0.77 11.54
N LEU A 330 -12.11 1.67 11.46
CA LEU A 330 -13.50 1.33 11.16
C LEU A 330 -13.79 1.76 9.72
N ILE A 331 -14.08 0.78 8.88
CA ILE A 331 -14.38 0.96 7.46
C ILE A 331 -15.85 0.65 7.27
N GLN A 332 -16.58 1.56 6.64
CA GLN A 332 -17.96 1.34 6.25
C GLN A 332 -18.03 1.19 4.73
N THR A 333 -18.85 0.27 4.24
CA THR A 333 -18.97 -0.07 2.82
C THR A 333 -20.43 -0.13 2.43
N SER A 334 -20.75 0.39 1.24
CA SER A 334 -22.10 0.37 0.68
C SER A 334 -22.64 -1.05 0.50
N ARG A 335 -21.77 -2.00 0.11
CA ARG A 335 -22.13 -3.40 -0.08
C ARG A 335 -21.98 -4.17 1.23
N ALA A 336 -23.09 -4.43 1.92
CA ALA A 336 -23.10 -5.06 3.25
C ALA A 336 -22.34 -6.40 3.34
N GLU A 337 -22.42 -7.23 2.30
CA GLU A 337 -21.75 -8.53 2.24
C GLU A 337 -20.21 -8.44 2.20
N SER A 338 -19.66 -7.31 1.73
CA SER A 338 -18.21 -7.14 1.65
C SER A 338 -17.55 -7.15 3.04
N ALA A 339 -18.27 -6.77 4.09
CA ALA A 339 -17.70 -6.73 5.44
C ALA A 339 -17.35 -8.13 5.98
N GLU A 340 -18.21 -9.11 5.73
CA GLU A 340 -18.00 -10.49 6.16
C GLU A 340 -16.93 -11.18 5.30
N ALA A 341 -16.95 -10.97 3.99
CA ALA A 341 -15.95 -11.53 3.06
C ALA A 341 -14.53 -11.09 3.43
N ILE A 342 -14.33 -9.80 3.71
CA ILE A 342 -13.01 -9.24 4.02
C ILE A 342 -12.54 -9.64 5.42
N SER A 343 -13.43 -9.57 6.43
CA SER A 343 -13.04 -9.94 7.80
C SER A 343 -12.60 -11.40 7.90
N ARG A 344 -13.29 -12.32 7.19
CA ARG A 344 -12.86 -13.72 7.09
C ARG A 344 -11.55 -13.89 6.33
N ALA A 345 -11.33 -13.13 5.25
CA ALA A 345 -10.11 -13.22 4.45
C ALA A 345 -8.87 -12.66 5.17
N LEU A 346 -9.05 -11.76 6.14
CA LEU A 346 -7.96 -11.19 6.95
C LEU A 346 -7.50 -12.10 8.10
N VAL A 347 -8.29 -13.11 8.46
CA VAL A 347 -7.89 -14.13 9.44
C VAL A 347 -6.90 -15.07 8.76
N ARG A 348 -5.77 -15.32 9.43
CA ARG A 348 -4.70 -16.18 8.95
C ARG A 348 -4.80 -17.59 9.50
#